data_AF-A0AAW7LDJ2-F1
#
_entry.id   AF-A0AAW7LDJ2-F1
#
_cell.length_a   1.000
_cell.length_b   1.000
_cell.length_c   1.000
_cell.angle_alpha   90.00
_cell.angle_beta   90.00
_cell.angle_gamma   90.00
#
_symmetry.space_group_name_H-M   'P 1'
#
loop_
_entity.id
_entity.type
_entity.pdbx_description
1 polymer ?
#
loop_
_entity_poly.entity_id
_entity_poly.type
_entity_poly.pdbx_seq_one_letter_code
_entity_poly.pdbx_strand_id
1 'polypeptide(L)' 'MHCSQSNTSVEQLRSDVNRYVWWYNHQRLHSTLDYMSPVEFAKQGKTL' A
#
# COMPACT_ATOMS: atom_id res chain seq x y z
N MET A 1 8.51 19.68 -23.28
CA MET A 1 8.03 18.79 -22.21
C MET A 1 8.96 18.98 -21.01
N HIS A 2 8.62 19.92 -20.12
CA HIS A 2 9.45 20.19 -18.93
C HIS A 2 9.09 19.15 -17.87
N CYS A 3 9.98 18.20 -17.60
CA CYS A 3 9.91 17.42 -16.38
C CYS A 3 10.26 18.38 -15.24
N SER A 4 9.26 18.93 -14.58
CA SER A 4 9.45 19.63 -13.32
C SER A 4 9.97 18.61 -12.32
N GLN A 5 11.26 18.68 -12.03
CA GLN A 5 11.91 17.97 -10.94
C GLN A 5 11.25 18.43 -9.64
N SER A 6 10.18 17.73 -9.22
CA SER A 6 9.59 17.93 -7.90
C SER A 6 10.61 17.40 -6.90
N ASN A 7 11.35 18.30 -6.24
CA ASN A 7 12.18 17.94 -5.10
C ASN A 7 11.26 17.56 -3.93
N THR A 8 10.66 16.38 -4.00
CA THR A 8 9.93 15.78 -2.89
C THR A 8 10.95 15.52 -1.78
N SER A 9 10.80 16.16 -0.62
CA SER A 9 11.74 15.92 0.48
C SER A 9 11.69 14.44 0.89
N VAL A 10 12.77 13.96 1.51
CA VAL A 10 12.86 12.57 1.99
C VAL A 10 11.71 12.24 2.94
N GLU A 11 11.30 13.21 3.76
CA GLU A 11 10.16 13.10 4.68
C GLU A 11 8.84 12.92 3.94
N GLN A 12 8.63 13.66 2.85
CA GLN A 12 7.43 13.53 2.03
C GLN A 12 7.38 12.18 1.31
N LEU A 13 8.51 11.72 0.74
CA LEU A 13 8.61 10.38 0.14
C LEU A 13 8.32 9.29 1.17
N ARG A 14 8.86 9.41 2.38
CA ARG A 14 8.60 8.47 3.47
C ARG A 14 7.12 8.46 3.86
N SER A 15 6.48 9.62 3.94
CA SER A 15 5.05 9.76 4.21
C SER A 15 4.21 9.08 3.12
N ASP A 16 4.56 9.29 1.85
CA ASP A 16 3.83 8.75 0.71
C ASP A 16 3.96 7.22 0.63
N VAL A 17 5.17 6.68 0.85
CA VAL A 17 5.38 5.23 0.93
C VAL A 17 4.60 4.63 2.09
N ASN A 18 4.65 5.24 3.28
CA ASN A 18 3.90 4.75 4.43
C ASN A 18 2.38 4.74 4.17
N ARG A 19 1.87 5.78 3.49
CA ARG A 19 0.46 5.84 3.09
C ARG A 19 0.10 4.73 2.11
N TYR A 20 0.95 4.49 1.12
CA TYR A 20 0.75 3.41 0.16
C TYR A 20 0.74 2.03 0.83
N VAL A 21 1.73 1.75 1.70
CA VAL A 21 1.82 0.48 2.44
C VAL A 21 0.58 0.27 3.30
N TRP A 22 0.12 1.31 4.01
CA TRP A 22 -1.09 1.21 4.82
C TRP A 22 -2.31 0.89 3.96
N TRP A 23 -2.51 1.60 2.86
CA TRP A 23 -3.62 1.37 1.93
C TRP A 23 -3.58 -0.04 1.31
N TYR A 24 -2.39 -0.49 0.87
CA TYR A 24 -2.22 -1.82 0.31
C TYR A 24 -2.59 -2.91 1.32
N ASN A 25 -2.17 -2.77 2.57
CA ASN A 25 -2.38 -3.78 3.60
C ASN A 25 -3.81 -3.81 4.16
N HIS A 26 -4.52 -2.67 4.17
CA HIS A 26 -5.80 -2.55 4.89
C HIS A 26 -7.01 -2.20 4.03
N GLN A 27 -6.81 -1.67 2.82
CA GLN A 27 -7.90 -1.14 1.99
C GLN A 27 -7.97 -1.77 0.60
N ARG A 28 -6.81 -2.17 0.04
CA ARG A 28 -6.77 -2.79 -1.28
C ARG A 28 -7.39 -4.19 -1.24
N LEU A 29 -8.47 -4.39 -2.00
CA LEU A 29 -9.07 -5.70 -2.21
C LEU A 29 -8.16 -6.55 -3.11
N HIS A 30 -8.00 -7.83 -2.75
CA HIS A 30 -7.13 -8.75 -3.47
C HIS A 30 -7.93 -9.97 -3.95
N SER A 31 -8.19 -10.09 -5.25
CA SER A 31 -9.02 -11.18 -5.80
C SER A 31 -8.49 -12.58 -5.46
N THR A 32 -7.17 -12.77 -5.46
CA THR A 32 -6.53 -14.03 -5.01
C THR A 32 -6.79 -14.37 -3.54
N LEU A 33 -7.05 -13.36 -2.70
CA LEU A 33 -7.36 -13.53 -1.27
C LEU A 33 -8.88 -13.49 -1.04
N ASP A 34 -9.69 -13.89 -2.03
CA ASP A 34 -11.15 -13.81 -1.94
C ASP A 34 -11.65 -12.41 -1.56
N TYR A 35 -11.04 -11.39 -2.18
CA TYR A 35 -11.30 -9.97 -1.97
C TYR A 35 -10.97 -9.43 -0.57
N MET A 36 -10.33 -10.20 0.29
CA MET A 36 -9.83 -9.68 1.57
C MET A 36 -8.60 -8.81 1.37
N SER A 37 -8.42 -7.84 2.28
CA SER A 37 -7.13 -7.18 2.42
C SER A 37 -6.06 -8.16 2.97
N PRO A 38 -4.76 -7.91 2.73
CA PRO A 38 -3.69 -8.76 3.27
C PRO A 38 -3.77 -8.96 4.79
N VAL A 39 -4.13 -7.92 5.54
CA VAL A 39 -4.25 -7.99 7.00
C VAL A 39 -5.43 -8.85 7.44
N GLU A 40 -6.58 -8.76 6.76
CA GLU A 40 -7.73 -9.62 7.06
C GLU A 40 -7.44 -11.09 6.76
N PHE A 41 -6.78 -11.37 5.64
CA PHE A 41 -6.37 -12.72 5.28
C PHE A 41 -5.44 -13.34 6.35
N ALA A 42 -4.42 -12.59 6.77
CA ALA A 42 -3.48 -13.04 7.81
C ALA A 42 -4.16 -13.25 9.17
N LYS A 43 -5.10 -12.38 9.55
CA LYS A 43 -5.87 -12.52 10.80
C LYS A 43 -6.72 -13.78 10.84
N GLN A 44 -7.11 -14.30 9.69
CA GLN A 44 -7.86 -15.57 9.60
C GLN A 44 -6.95 -16.80 9.65
N GLY A 45 -5.61 -16.62 9.75
CA GLY A 45 -4.65 -17.72 9.76
C GLY A 45 -4.57 -18.46 8.42
N LYS A 46 -5.04 -17.84 7.34
CA LYS A 46 -5.02 -18.44 6.00
C LYS A 46 -3.62 -18.35 5.40
N THR A 47 -3.29 -19.32 4.57
CA THR A 47 -2.05 -19.36 3.76
C THR A 47 -2.43 -19.38 2.29
N LEU A 48 -1.58 -18.77 1.45
CA LEU A 48 -1.72 -18.80 0.00
C LEU A 48 -1.59 -20.21 -0.57
#